data_AF-A0AAW0P0U1-F1
#
_entry.id   AF-A0AAW0P0U1-F1
#
_cell.length_a   1.000
_cell.length_b   1.000
_cell.length_c   1.000
_cell.angle_alpha   90.00
_cell.angle_beta   90.00
_cell.angle_gamma   90.00
#
_symmetry.space_group_name_H-M   'P 1'
#
loop_
_entity.id
_entity.type
_entity.pdbx_description
1 polymer ?
#
loop_
_entity_poly.entity_id
_entity_poly.type
_entity_poly.pdbx_seq_one_letter_code
_entity_poly.pdbx_strand_id
1 'polypeptide(L)' 'MVEQGWTELRFFKEAEKFFMSVGLYKMFDNFWENSMFVKPEDGRKVVCHPTAWEMGNREDFR' A
#
# COMPACT_ATOMS: atom_id res chain seq x y z
N MET A 1 6.55 -14.70 9.71
CA MET A 1 6.77 -13.63 8.70
C MET A 1 8.20 -13.09 8.79
N VAL A 2 8.70 -12.78 9.99
CA VAL A 2 10.12 -12.38 10.20
C VAL A 2 11.12 -13.45 9.74
N GLU A 3 10.98 -14.71 10.18
CA GLU A 3 11.85 -15.82 9.73
C GLU A 3 11.80 -16.08 8.22
N GLN A 4 10.73 -15.67 7.57
CA GLN A 4 10.55 -15.80 6.13
C GLN A 4 11.06 -14.55 5.36
N GLY A 5 11.60 -13.55 6.05
CA GLY A 5 12.11 -12.32 5.44
C GLY A 5 11.05 -11.45 4.78
N TRP A 6 9.82 -11.43 5.29
CA TRP A 6 8.76 -10.60 4.72
C TRP A 6 9.00 -9.11 5.03
N THR A 7 8.83 -8.28 4.01
CA THR A 7 8.85 -6.82 4.10
C THR A 7 7.44 -6.24 4.16
N GLU A 8 7.32 -4.97 4.50
CA GLU A 8 6.04 -4.26 4.56
C GLU A 8 5.34 -4.32 3.20
N LEU A 9 6.07 -4.01 2.12
CA LEU A 9 5.57 -4.10 0.75
C LEU A 9 5.10 -5.51 0.38
N ARG A 10 5.73 -6.56 0.92
CA ARG A 10 5.31 -7.95 0.65
C ARG A 10 3.91 -8.22 1.17
N PHE A 11 3.53 -7.68 2.33
CA PHE A 11 2.17 -7.85 2.85
C PHE A 11 1.12 -7.29 1.88
N PHE A 12 1.34 -6.07 1.38
CA PHE A 12 0.41 -5.44 0.44
C PHE A 12 0.36 -6.16 -0.91
N LYS A 13 1.50 -6.68 -1.40
CA LYS A 13 1.55 -7.46 -2.64
C LYS A 13 0.83 -8.80 -2.54
N GLU A 14 0.87 -9.46 -1.39
CA GLU A 14 0.06 -10.67 -1.19
C GLU A 14 -1.44 -10.36 -1.09
N ALA A 15 -1.83 -9.21 -0.54
CA ALA A 15 -3.21 -8.74 -0.59
C ALA A 15 -3.69 -8.44 -2.02
N GLU A 16 -2.87 -7.75 -2.83
CA GLU A 16 -3.16 -7.52 -4.26
C GLU A 16 -3.36 -8.85 -5.01
N LYS A 17 -2.46 -9.82 -4.77
CA LYS A 17 -2.57 -11.16 -5.36
C LYS A 17 -3.87 -11.87 -4.98
N PHE A 18 -4.32 -11.73 -3.73
CA PHE A 18 -5.61 -12.27 -3.30
C PHE A 18 -6.77 -11.63 -4.06
N PHE A 19 -6.82 -10.31 -4.17
CA PHE A 19 -7.89 -9.63 -4.90
C PHE A 19 -7.90 -9.98 -6.40
N MET A 20 -6.72 -10.10 -7.01
CA MET A 20 -6.61 -10.58 -8.39
C MET A 20 -7.08 -12.03 -8.55
N SER A 21 -6.86 -12.89 -7.55
CA SER A 21 -7.30 -14.30 -7.59
C SER A 21 -8.82 -14.48 -7.66
N VAL A 22 -9.58 -13.47 -7.21
CA VAL A 22 -11.05 -13.45 -7.27
C VAL A 22 -11.59 -12.58 -8.43
N GLY A 23 -10.72 -12.21 -9.38
CA GLY A 23 -11.11 -11.49 -10.60
C GLY A 23 -11.18 -9.97 -10.48
N LEU A 24 -10.65 -9.37 -9.40
CA LEU A 24 -10.52 -7.92 -9.30
C LEU A 24 -9.24 -7.39 -9.98
N TYR A 25 -9.18 -6.07 -10.13
CA TYR A 25 -8.08 -5.38 -10.81
C TYR A 25 -6.83 -5.27 -9.92
N LYS A 26 -5.66 -5.23 -10.58
CA LYS A 26 -4.41 -4.84 -9.93
C LYS A 26 -4.48 -3.37 -9.45
N MET A 27 -3.64 -3.01 -8.48
CA MET A 27 -3.48 -1.61 -8.09
C MET A 27 -2.82 -0.80 -9.22
N PHE A 28 -3.10 0.50 -9.25
CA PHE A 28 -2.43 1.43 -10.16
C PHE A 28 -0.95 1.57 -9.79
N ASP A 29 -0.10 1.89 -10.77
CA ASP A 29 1.35 1.99 -10.52
C ASP A 29 1.67 3.13 -9.53
N ASN A 30 0.94 4.24 -9.63
CA ASN A 30 1.05 5.38 -8.73
C ASN A 30 0.64 5.08 -7.27
N PHE A 31 -0.20 4.07 -7.02
CA PHE A 31 -0.50 3.62 -5.65
C PHE A 31 0.78 3.15 -4.95
N TRP A 32 1.66 2.44 -5.65
CA TRP A 32 2.91 1.94 -5.07
C TRP A 32 3.96 3.03 -4.90
N GLU A 33 3.96 4.04 -5.76
CA GLU A 33 4.91 5.15 -5.72
C GLU A 33 4.51 6.20 -4.68
N ASN A 34 3.22 6.44 -4.50
CA ASN A 34 2.72 7.59 -3.74
C ASN A 34 2.21 7.25 -2.33
N SER A 35 1.97 5.98 -2.01
CA SER A 35 1.43 5.55 -0.72
C SER A 35 2.51 5.43 0.35
N MET A 36 2.10 5.63 1.61
CA MET A 36 3.00 5.52 2.77
C MET A 36 2.83 4.15 3.44
N PHE A 37 3.63 3.17 3.01
CA PHE A 37 3.60 1.81 3.58
C PHE A 37 4.37 1.70 4.91
N VAL A 38 5.33 2.59 5.12
CA VAL A 38 6.18 2.63 6.32
C VAL A 38 6.22 4.04 6.89
N LYS A 39 6.44 4.12 8.21
CA LYS A 39 6.65 5.42 8.85
C LYS A 39 7.96 6.03 8.34
N PRO A 40 7.97 7.30 7.89
CA PRO A 40 9.19 7.94 7.42
C PRO A 40 10.18 8.18 8.56
N GLU A 41 11.47 8.04 8.25
CA GLU A 41 12.58 8.23 9.20
C GLU A 41 13.19 9.63 9.15
N ASP A 42 12.70 10.49 8.26
CA ASP A 42 13.19 11.85 8.00
C ASP A 42 12.74 12.90 9.04
N GLY A 43 12.14 12.47 10.16
CA GLY A 43 11.68 13.34 11.24
C GLY A 43 10.33 14.02 10.99
N ARG A 44 9.65 13.76 9.88
CA ARG A 44 8.28 14.25 9.66
C ARG A 44 7.30 13.68 10.68
N LYS A 45 6.40 14.54 11.17
CA LYS A 45 5.28 14.13 12.03
C LYS A 45 4.13 13.65 11.16
N VAL A 46 3.73 12.39 11.37
CA VAL A 46 2.65 11.75 10.63
C VAL A 46 1.64 11.09 11.57
N VAL A 47 0.39 10.98 11.14
CA VAL A 47 -0.64 10.21 11.83
C VAL A 47 -0.54 8.76 11.35
N CYS A 48 -0.29 7.82 12.26
CA CYS A 48 -0.05 6.40 11.94
C CYS A 48 -1.33 5.54 11.93
N HIS A 49 -2.51 6.14 12.11
CA HIS A 49 -3.75 5.39 12.06
C HIS A 49 -4.02 4.92 10.62
N PRO A 50 -4.32 3.62 10.39
CA PRO A 50 -4.58 3.11 9.05
C PRO A 50 -5.75 3.84 8.40
N THR A 51 -5.54 4.30 7.17
CA THR A 51 -6.55 4.99 6.35
C THR A 51 -6.35 4.58 4.89
N ALA A 52 -7.41 4.69 4.09
CA ALA A 52 -7.38 4.53 2.65
C ALA A 52 -8.00 5.78 2.02
N TRP A 53 -7.39 6.29 0.97
CA TRP A 53 -7.66 7.59 0.38
C TRP A 53 -8.00 7.46 -1.11
N GLU A 54 -9.06 8.15 -1.52
CA GLU A 54 -9.32 8.51 -2.91
C GLU A 54 -8.99 10.00 -3.06
N MET A 55 -8.11 10.36 -3.99
CA MET A 55 -7.71 11.76 -4.19
C MET A 55 -8.71 12.59 -5.02
N GLY A 56 -9.85 11.99 -5.40
CA GLY A 56 -10.96 12.66 -6.08
C GLY A 56 -10.79 12.88 -7.59
N ASN A 57 -9.72 12.37 -8.19
CA ASN A 57 -9.45 12.44 -9.64
C ASN A 57 -9.69 11.10 -10.37
N ARG A 58 -10.09 10.05 -9.66
CA ARG A 58 -10.28 8.67 -10.16
C ARG A 58 -9.02 8.00 -10.73
N GLU A 59 -7.86 8.60 -10.51
CA GLU A 59 -6.57 8.11 -11.00
C GLU A 59 -5.59 7.84 -9.86
N ASP A 60 -5.74 8.50 -8.71
CA ASP A 60 -4.83 8.41 -7.55
C ASP A 60 -5.57 7.92 -6.30
N PHE A 61 -5.17 6.75 -5.84
CA PHE A 61 -5.66 6.07 -4.64
C PHE A 61 -4.45 5.72 -3.77
N ARG A 62 -4.56 5.82 -2.44
CA ARG A 62 -3.44 5.62 -1.50
C ARG A 62 -3.85 4.97 -0.19
#